data_AF-F5YDN8-F1
#
_entry.id   AF-F5YDN8-F1
#
_cell.length_a   1.000
_cell.length_b   1.000
_cell.length_c   1.000
_cell.angle_alpha   90.00
_cell.angle_beta   90.00
_cell.angle_gamma   90.00
#
_symmetry.space_group_name_H-M   'P 1'
#
loop_
_entity.id
_entity.type
_entity.pdbx_description
1 polymer ?
#
loop_
_entity_poly.entity_id
_entity_poly.type
_entity_poly.pdbx_seq_one_letter_code
_entity_poly.pdbx_strand_id
1 'polypeptide(L)'
;MLVKEMAARSGLSKRTIDNYLRENGSIPSAEAAVKIAKVLGVTVEYLVTGRDPKTGKSRPPLPPHLRSLMDTVEKLSPKGQRLAVKLVRALKDKEEGK
;
A
#
# COMPACT_ATOMS: atom_id res chain seq x y z
N MET A 1 1.02 -5.96 8.77
CA MET A 1 0.56 -7.27 8.26
C MET A 1 1.57 -8.32 8.67
N LEU A 2 1.12 -9.41 9.27
CA LEU A 2 1.99 -10.51 9.71
C LEU A 2 2.21 -11.53 8.58
N VAL A 3 3.37 -12.17 8.51
CA VAL A 3 3.66 -13.18 7.47
C VAL A 3 2.65 -14.32 7.48
N LYS A 4 2.15 -14.72 8.66
CA LYS A 4 1.10 -15.74 8.81
C LYS A 4 -0.21 -15.33 8.13
N GLU A 5 -0.57 -14.06 8.26
CA GLU A 5 -1.77 -13.50 7.64
C GLU A 5 -1.63 -13.45 6.11
N MET A 6 -0.46 -13.03 5.63
CA MET A 6 -0.12 -13.02 4.21
C MET A 6 -0.21 -14.42 3.59
N ALA A 7 0.32 -15.44 4.28
CA ALA A 7 0.26 -16.83 3.85
C ALA A 7 -1.19 -17.30 3.68
N ALA A 8 -2.02 -17.08 4.71
CA ALA A 8 -3.43 -17.47 4.68
C ALA A 8 -4.20 -16.82 3.53
N ARG A 9 -3.98 -15.51 3.29
CA ARG A 9 -4.72 -14.74 2.27
C ARG A 9 -4.23 -14.98 0.85
N SER A 10 -2.95 -15.29 0.65
CA SER A 10 -2.36 -15.53 -0.67
C SER A 10 -2.45 -17.00 -1.12
N GLY A 11 -2.74 -17.92 -0.20
CA GLY A 11 -2.69 -19.36 -0.46
C GLY A 11 -1.26 -19.90 -0.58
N LEU A 12 -0.24 -19.11 -0.23
CA LEU A 12 1.16 -19.54 -0.19
C LEU A 12 1.52 -20.03 1.21
N SER A 13 2.44 -20.98 1.31
CA SER A 13 2.90 -21.43 2.62
C SER A 13 3.69 -20.32 3.34
N LYS A 14 3.62 -20.28 4.67
CA LYS A 14 4.42 -19.37 5.50
C LYS A 14 5.92 -19.50 5.15
N ARG A 15 6.40 -20.74 4.98
CA ARG A 15 7.80 -21.03 4.61
C ARG A 15 8.18 -20.42 3.27
N THR A 16 7.27 -20.45 2.29
CA THR A 16 7.48 -19.87 0.96
C THR A 16 7.64 -18.36 1.06
N ILE A 17 6.76 -17.67 1.81
CA ILE A 17 6.85 -16.23 2.01
C ILE A 17 8.11 -15.86 2.81
N ASP A 18 8.41 -16.60 3.89
CA ASP A 18 9.64 -16.42 4.65
C ASP A 18 10.88 -16.57 3.74
N ASN A 19 10.85 -17.48 2.77
CA ASN A 19 11.95 -17.63 1.81
C ASN A 19 12.09 -16.41 0.89
N TYR A 20 10.98 -15.83 0.43
CA TYR A 20 10.99 -14.64 -0.44
C TYR A 20 11.49 -13.37 0.28
N LEU A 21 11.35 -13.30 1.59
CA LEU A 21 11.77 -12.13 2.40
C LEU A 21 13.23 -12.18 2.84
N ARG A 22 13.94 -13.29 2.61
CA ARG A 22 15.37 -13.42 2.94
C ARG A 22 16.23 -12.69 1.90
N GLU A 23 17.36 -12.15 2.34
CA GLU A 23 18.34 -11.49 1.48
C GLU A 23 18.81 -12.38 0.31
N ASN A 24 19.01 -13.68 0.58
CA ASN A 24 19.36 -14.70 -0.42
C ASN A 24 18.18 -15.64 -0.73
N GLY A 25 16.96 -15.10 -0.68
CA GLY A 25 15.72 -15.81 -0.97
C GLY A 25 15.54 -16.19 -2.43
N SER A 26 14.63 -17.14 -2.70
CA SER A 26 14.21 -17.39 -4.09
C SER A 26 13.34 -16.24 -4.60
N ILE A 27 13.45 -15.91 -5.88
CA ILE A 27 12.52 -14.98 -6.52
C ILE A 27 11.13 -15.64 -6.66
N PRO A 28 10.03 -14.96 -6.30
CA PRO A 28 8.67 -15.48 -6.52
C PRO A 28 8.40 -15.74 -8.00
N SER A 29 7.64 -16.80 -8.31
CA SER A 29 7.10 -16.95 -9.66
C SER A 29 6.13 -15.81 -9.99
N ALA A 30 5.88 -15.57 -11.28
CA ALA A 30 4.91 -14.55 -11.71
C ALA A 30 3.52 -14.80 -11.07
N GLU A 31 3.08 -16.05 -10.99
CA GLU A 31 1.82 -16.42 -10.34
C GLU A 31 1.82 -16.06 -8.84
N ALA A 32 2.91 -16.38 -8.12
CA ALA A 32 3.05 -16.04 -6.71
C ALA A 32 3.06 -14.52 -6.49
N ALA A 33 3.77 -13.77 -7.35
CA ALA A 33 3.79 -12.31 -7.32
C ALA A 33 2.39 -11.72 -7.54
N VAL A 34 1.58 -12.26 -8.47
CA VAL A 34 0.19 -11.84 -8.68
C VAL A 34 -0.67 -12.10 -7.43
N LYS A 35 -0.54 -13.27 -6.79
CA LYS A 35 -1.28 -13.59 -5.56
C LYS A 35 -0.91 -12.63 -4.43
N ILE A 36 0.38 -12.33 -4.26
CA ILE A 36 0.89 -11.38 -3.26
C ILE A 36 0.35 -9.97 -3.55
N ALA A 37 0.46 -9.50 -4.79
CA ALA A 37 0.02 -8.16 -5.19
C ALA A 37 -1.49 -7.95 -4.93
N LYS A 38 -2.32 -8.96 -5.23
CA LYS A 38 -3.77 -8.93 -4.95
C LYS A 38 -4.09 -8.77 -3.47
N VAL A 39 -3.40 -9.49 -2.59
CA VAL A 39 -3.60 -9.39 -1.13
C VAL A 39 -3.22 -8.00 -0.61
N LEU A 40 -2.16 -7.43 -1.18
CA LEU A 40 -1.65 -6.10 -0.83
C LEU A 40 -2.44 -4.94 -1.47
N GLY A 41 -3.28 -5.21 -2.47
CA GLY A 41 -4.02 -4.18 -3.20
C GLY A 41 -3.13 -3.32 -4.11
N VAL A 42 -2.04 -3.87 -4.64
CA VAL A 42 -1.09 -3.18 -5.53
C VAL A 42 -0.96 -3.91 -6.87
N THR A 43 -0.33 -3.27 -7.86
CA THR A 43 0.05 -3.94 -9.11
C THR A 43 1.30 -4.78 -8.92
N VAL A 44 1.50 -5.80 -9.76
CA VAL A 44 2.74 -6.60 -9.75
C VAL A 44 3.95 -5.74 -10.10
N GLU A 45 3.79 -4.80 -11.04
CA GLU A 45 4.84 -3.83 -11.38
C GLU A 45 5.26 -3.00 -10.16
N TYR A 46 4.30 -2.47 -9.40
CA TYR A 46 4.58 -1.74 -8.16
C TYR A 46 5.24 -2.64 -7.11
N LEU A 47 4.78 -3.89 -6.97
CA LEU A 47 5.35 -4.85 -6.03
C LEU A 47 6.84 -5.13 -6.30
N VAL A 48 7.23 -5.20 -7.58
CA VAL A 48 8.61 -5.53 -7.99
C VAL A 48 9.49 -4.28 -8.02
N THR A 49 8.98 -3.16 -8.53
CA THR A 49 9.79 -1.97 -8.83
C THR A 49 9.67 -0.85 -7.80
N GLY A 50 8.61 -0.87 -6.98
CA GLY A 50 8.25 0.23 -6.08
C GLY A 50 7.78 1.50 -6.79
N ARG A 51 7.56 1.46 -8.12
CA ARG A 51 7.15 2.61 -8.92
C ARG A 51 5.65 2.61 -9.15
N ASP A 52 5.03 3.77 -8.99
CA ASP A 52 3.62 3.94 -9.30
C ASP A 52 3.42 3.81 -10.82
N PRO A 53 2.57 2.88 -11.28
CA PRO A 53 2.41 2.58 -12.71
C PRO A 53 1.84 3.76 -13.51
N LYS A 54 1.19 4.73 -12.86
CA LYS A 54 0.62 5.92 -13.54
C LYS A 54 1.63 7.05 -13.69
N THR A 55 2.58 7.14 -12.76
CA THR A 55 3.52 8.28 -12.72
C THR A 55 4.96 7.88 -13.01
N GLY A 56 5.28 6.58 -13.01
CA GLY A 56 6.62 6.02 -13.17
C GLY A 56 7.60 6.36 -12.03
N LYS A 57 7.14 7.10 -11.02
CA LYS A 57 7.96 7.57 -9.89
C LYS A 57 7.84 6.59 -8.73
N SER A 58 8.93 6.40 -7.99
CA SER A 58 8.84 5.77 -6.68
C SER A 58 7.99 6.66 -5.77
N ARG A 59 7.09 6.07 -5.00
CA ARG A 59 6.33 6.83 -4.02
C ARG A 59 7.30 7.21 -2.90
N PRO A 60 7.62 8.50 -2.67
CA PRO A 60 8.49 8.87 -1.58
C PRO A 60 7.86 8.43 -0.25
N PRO A 61 8.67 8.12 0.78
CA PRO A 61 8.15 7.87 2.11
C PRO A 61 7.21 9.01 2.51
N LEU A 62 6.03 8.67 3.01
CA LEU A 62 5.08 9.67 3.49
C LEU A 62 5.77 10.56 4.54
N PRO A 63 5.79 11.89 4.34
CA PRO A 63 6.28 12.84 5.34
C PRO A 63 5.63 12.63 6.71
N PRO A 64 6.33 12.92 7.83
CA PRO A 64 5.82 12.67 9.17
C PRO A 64 4.45 13.33 9.44
N HIS A 65 4.24 14.55 8.96
CA HIS A 65 2.98 15.27 9.13
C HIS A 65 1.80 14.60 8.40
N LEU A 66 2.04 14.01 7.22
CA LEU A 66 0.99 13.26 6.51
C LEU A 66 0.65 11.93 7.19
N ARG A 67 1.63 11.27 7.81
CA ARG A 67 1.39 10.06 8.62
C ARG A 67 0.53 10.38 9.84
N SER A 68 0.91 11.42 10.59
CA SER A 68 0.15 11.89 11.75
C SER A 68 -1.29 12.28 11.40
N LEU A 69 -1.50 12.87 10.21
CA LEU A 69 -2.84 13.15 9.70
C LEU A 69 -3.65 11.87 9.51
N MET A 70 -3.08 10.82 8.91
CA MET A 70 -3.79 9.55 8.71
C MET A 70 -4.17 8.91 10.05
N ASP A 71 -3.24 8.86 11.01
CA ASP A 71 -3.49 8.32 12.36
C ASP A 71 -4.62 9.08 13.08
N THR A 72 -4.68 10.39 12.86
CA THR A 72 -5.72 11.25 13.45
C THR A 72 -7.07 10.99 12.79
N VAL A 73 -7.11 10.92 11.45
CA VAL A 73 -8.33 10.66 10.68
C VAL A 73 -8.90 9.27 11.01
N GLU A 74 -8.04 8.27 11.17
CA GLU A 74 -8.47 6.91 11.54
C GLU A 74 -9.22 6.87 12.88
N LYS A 75 -8.82 7.71 13.85
CA LYS A 75 -9.48 7.84 15.16
C LYS A 75 -10.79 8.63 15.13
N LEU A 76 -11.14 9.28 14.02
CA LEU A 76 -12.41 10.01 13.90
C LEU A 76 -13.58 9.05 13.66
N SER A 77 -14.79 9.51 14.01
CA SER A 77 -16.03 8.80 13.64
C SER A 77 -16.19 8.69 12.12
N PRO A 78 -16.98 7.74 11.59
CA PRO A 78 -17.23 7.63 10.15
C PRO A 78 -17.76 8.93 9.52
N LYS A 79 -18.53 9.73 10.27
CA LYS A 79 -18.98 11.06 9.83
C LYS A 79 -17.81 12.06 9.75
N GLY A 80 -16.92 12.05 10.75
CA GLY A 80 -15.72 12.88 10.79
C GLY A 80 -14.73 12.54 9.67
N GLN A 81 -14.49 11.25 9.42
CA GLN A 81 -13.66 10.78 8.31
C GLN A 81 -14.18 11.28 6.95
N ARG A 82 -15.50 11.19 6.71
CA ARG A 82 -16.13 11.71 5.48
C ARG A 82 -15.95 13.23 5.32
N LEU A 83 -16.05 13.98 6.41
CA LEU A 83 -15.84 15.43 6.42
C LEU A 83 -14.38 15.79 6.13
N ALA A 84 -13.42 15.09 6.75
CA ALA A 84 -11.99 15.28 6.49
C ALA A 84 -11.66 15.03 5.00
N VAL A 85 -12.20 13.95 4.41
CA VAL A 85 -12.02 13.66 2.97
C VAL A 85 -12.61 14.77 2.10
N LYS A 86 -13.78 15.32 2.43
CA LYS A 86 -14.37 16.44 1.69
C LYS A 86 -13.51 17.70 1.77
N LEU A 87 -12.97 18.01 2.94
CA LEU A 87 -12.11 19.18 3.14
C LEU A 87 -10.82 19.07 2.32
N VAL A 88 -10.14 17.91 2.38
CA VAL A 88 -8.91 17.68 1.61
C VAL A 88 -9.16 17.77 0.10
N ARG A 89 -10.31 17.26 -0.38
CA ARG A 89 -10.70 17.42 -1.80
C ARG A 89 -10.95 18.88 -2.17
N ALA A 90 -11.69 19.62 -1.35
CA ALA A 90 -11.94 21.04 -1.60
C ALA A 90 -10.65 21.87 -1.62
N LEU A 91 -9.67 21.54 -0.77
CA LEU A 91 -8.35 22.17 -0.79
C LEU A 91 -7.59 21.83 -2.08
N LYS A 92 -7.60 20.57 -2.52
CA LYS A 92 -6.99 20.13 -3.78
C LYS A 92 -7.60 20.87 -4.98
N ASP A 93 -8.92 20.96 -5.03
CA ASP A 93 -9.63 21.63 -6.13
C ASP A 93 -9.32 23.14 -6.15
N LYS A 94 -9.09 23.75 -4.98
CA LYS A 94 -8.64 25.15 -4.85
C LYS A 94 -7.17 25.37 -5.23
N GLU A 95 -6.31 24.35 -5.11
CA GLU A 95 -4.91 24.42 -5.55
C GLU A 95 -4.75 24.12 -7.05
N GLU A 96 -5.61 23.26 -7.61
CA GLU A 96 -5.60 22.90 -9.03
C GLU A 96 -6.42 23.86 -9.92
N GLY A 97 -7.39 24.57 -9.33
CA GLY A 97 -8.02 25.75 -9.93
C GLY A 97 -7.28 27.02 -9.54
N LYS A 98 -6.83 27.81 -10.53
CA LYS A 98 -6.31 29.18 -10.35
C LYS A 98 -7.09 30.00 -9.32
#